data_AF-A0A9E2Z290-F1
#
_entry.id   AF-A0A9E2Z290-F1
#
_cell.length_a   1.000
_cell.length_b   1.000
_cell.length_c   1.000
_cell.angle_alpha   90.00
_cell.angle_beta   90.00
_cell.angle_gamma   90.00
#
_symmetry.space_group_name_H-M   'P 1'
#
loop_
_entity.id
_entity.type
_entity.pdbx_description
1 polymer ?
#
loop_
_entity_poly.entity_id
_entity_poly.type
_entity_poly.pdbx_seq_one_letter_code
_entity_poly.pdbx_strand_id
1 'polypeptide(L)' 'RGVYVANPHVYTVEDGSRYKRADADQLGFKREVDPFGLLNPGKMRSFVSPRLFVSPRQ' A
#
# COMPACT_ATOMS: atom_id res chain seq x y z
N ARG A 1 11.42 -24.27 15.77
CA ARG A 1 11.45 -22.84 16.15
C ARG A 1 12.32 -22.12 15.14
N GLY A 2 11.92 -20.94 14.66
CA GLY A 2 12.65 -20.19 13.64
C GLY A 2 12.65 -18.69 13.94
N VAL A 3 13.42 -17.92 13.15
CA VAL A 3 13.51 -16.47 13.25
C VAL A 3 12.76 -15.86 12.06
N TYR A 4 11.93 -14.86 12.34
CA TYR A 4 11.29 -14.06 11.30
C TYR A 4 12.24 -12.97 10.84
N VAL A 5 12.38 -12.81 9.52
CA VAL A 5 13.20 -11.76 8.91
C VAL A 5 12.29 -10.81 8.15
N ALA A 6 12.31 -9.53 8.51
CA ALA A 6 11.79 -8.47 7.66
C ALA A 6 12.74 -8.35 6.47
N ASN A 7 12.27 -8.62 5.25
CA ASN A 7 13.13 -8.65 4.08
C ASN A 7 13.57 -7.21 3.73
N PRO A 8 14.87 -6.87 3.81
CA PRO A 8 15.33 -5.51 3.50
C PRO A 8 15.50 -5.26 1.99
N HIS A 9 15.39 -6.31 1.16
CA HIS A 9 15.62 -6.25 -0.28
C HIS A 9 14.33 -6.14 -1.10
N VAL A 10 13.26 -5.67 -0.48
CA VAL A 10 11.97 -5.45 -1.13
C VAL A 10 11.47 -4.06 -0.80
N TYR A 11 10.63 -3.53 -1.66
CA TYR A 11 10.19 -2.13 -1.58
C TYR A 11 8.72 -1.98 -1.18
N THR A 12 7.97 -3.08 -1.07
CA THR A 12 6.55 -3.11 -0.70
C THR A 12 6.37 -3.39 0.80
N VAL A 13 5.26 -2.92 1.37
CA VAL A 13 4.92 -3.16 2.78
C VAL A 13 4.68 -4.65 3.01
N GLU A 14 3.96 -5.31 2.10
CA GLU A 14 3.56 -6.71 2.25
C GLU A 14 4.73 -7.69 2.22
N ASP A 15 5.77 -7.40 1.43
CA ASP A 15 6.93 -8.29 1.30
C ASP A 15 8.02 -7.94 2.33
N GLY A 16 8.12 -6.67 2.73
CA GLY A 16 9.16 -6.17 3.64
C GLY A 16 8.81 -6.30 5.12
N SER A 17 7.52 -6.26 5.46
CA SER A 17 7.06 -6.32 6.85
C SER A 17 5.94 -7.35 7.05
N ARG A 18 6.24 -8.36 7.88
CA ARG A 18 5.21 -9.15 8.60
C ARG A 18 4.98 -8.63 10.02
N TYR A 19 5.66 -7.56 10.44
CA TYR A 19 5.62 -7.12 11.82
C TYR A 19 4.27 -6.48 12.12
N LYS A 20 3.45 -7.21 12.90
CA LYS A 20 2.10 -6.83 13.36
C LYS A 20 1.35 -6.01 12.31
N ARG A 21 0.75 -6.68 11.32
CA ARG A 21 -0.47 -6.09 10.73
C ARG A 21 -1.36 -5.80 11.92
N ALA A 22 -1.67 -4.53 12.16
CA ALA A 22 -2.74 -4.21 13.09
C ALA A 22 -3.96 -5.02 12.63
N ASP A 23 -4.77 -5.57 13.53
CA ASP A 23 -6.07 -6.20 13.20
C ASP A 23 -7.09 -5.18 12.65
N ALA A 24 -6.60 -4.08 12.08
CA ALA A 24 -7.34 -3.00 11.47
C ALA A 24 -7.34 -3.15 9.95
N ASP A 25 -8.42 -2.70 9.32
CA ASP A 25 -8.54 -2.62 7.88
C ASP A 25 -7.62 -1.53 7.31
N GLN A 26 -6.35 -1.87 7.09
CA GLN A 26 -5.35 -0.96 6.52
C GLN A 26 -5.72 -0.52 5.10
N LEU A 27 -6.41 -1.36 4.33
CA LEU A 27 -6.81 -1.04 2.97
C LEU A 27 -7.98 -0.06 2.97
N GLY A 28 -8.98 -0.27 3.83
CA GLY A 28 -10.08 0.66 4.05
C GLY A 28 -9.60 2.02 4.55
N PHE A 29 -8.72 2.02 5.57
CA PHE A 29 -8.10 3.25 6.06
C PHE A 29 -7.33 3.98 4.95
N LYS A 30 -6.55 3.25 4.15
CA LYS A 30 -5.81 3.83 3.02
C LYS A 30 -6.74 4.44 1.97
N ARG A 31 -7.89 3.82 1.69
CA ARG A 31 -8.91 4.40 0.78
C ARG A 31 -9.52 5.69 1.33
N GLU A 32 -9.73 5.77 2.64
CA GLU A 32 -10.26 6.96 3.32
C GLU A 32 -9.27 8.13 3.30
N VAL A 33 -8.00 7.88 3.65
CA VAL A 33 -7.01 8.96 3.81
C VAL A 33 -6.22 9.29 2.55
N ASP A 34 -6.24 8.42 1.54
CA ASP A 34 -5.56 8.62 0.26
C ASP A 34 -6.43 8.20 -0.93
N PRO A 35 -7.58 8.88 -1.16
CA PRO A 35 -8.53 8.51 -2.20
C PRO A 35 -7.96 8.60 -3.63
N PHE A 36 -6.92 9.43 -3.83
CA PHE A 36 -6.25 9.60 -5.12
C PHE A 36 -4.95 8.78 -5.25
N GLY A 37 -4.54 8.07 -4.19
CA GLY A 37 -3.33 7.25 -4.21
C GLY A 37 -2.03 8.02 -4.34
N LEU A 38 -1.97 9.26 -3.86
CA LEU A 38 -0.80 10.14 -3.97
C LEU A 38 0.21 9.90 -2.85
N LEU A 39 -0.21 9.29 -1.73
CA LEU A 39 0.67 9.03 -0.59
C LEU A 39 1.48 7.75 -0.84
N ASN A 40 2.69 7.93 -1.37
CA ASN A 40 3.69 6.90 -1.62
C ASN A 40 3.20 5.77 -2.55
N PRO A 41 2.93 6.09 -3.84
CA PRO A 41 2.43 5.11 -4.81
C PRO A 41 3.34 3.89 -4.92
N GLY A 42 2.75 2.71 -5.08
CA GLY A 42 3.49 1.46 -5.28
C GLY A 42 4.05 0.81 -4.01
N LYS A 43 3.96 1.46 -2.83
CA LYS A 43 4.38 0.84 -1.57
C LYS A 43 3.43 -0.23 -1.04
N MET A 44 2.13 -0.06 -1.25
CA MET A 44 1.13 -1.05 -0.88
C MET A 44 0.62 -1.71 -2.16
N ARG A 45 1.01 -2.97 -2.39
CA ARG A 45 0.65 -3.69 -3.62
C ARG A 45 -0.85 -3.86 -3.76
N SER A 46 -1.55 -3.99 -2.63
CA SER A 46 -3.00 -4.19 -2.58
C SER A 46 -3.81 -2.92 -2.88
N PHE A 47 -3.18 -1.75 -2.91
CA PHE A 47 -3.84 -0.48 -3.15
C PHE A 47 -3.73 -0.07 -4.63
N VAL A 48 -4.86 -0.03 -5.32
CA VAL A 48 -4.97 0.48 -6.69
C VAL A 48 -5.68 1.82 -6.63
N SER A 49 -4.96 2.88 -6.99
CA SER A 49 -5.55 4.22 -7.10
C SER A 49 -6.65 4.19 -8.17
N PRO A 50 -7.82 4.80 -7.92
CA PRO A 50 -8.79 5.03 -8.98
C PRO A 50 -8.12 5.88 -10.05
N ARG A 51 -8.02 5.36 -11.27
CA ARG A 51 -7.47 6.14 -12.40
C ARG A 51 -8.25 7.44 -12.46
N LEU A 52 -7.56 8.56 -12.23
CA LEU A 52 -8.09 9.86 -12.56
C LEU A 52 -8.41 9.82 -14.05
N PHE A 53 -9.69 9.89 -14.39
CA PHE A 53 -10.10 10.08 -15.77
C PHE A 53 -9.72 11.52 -16.13
N VAL A 54 -8.49 11.71 -16.57
CA VAL A 54 -8.05 13.01 -17.10
C VAL A 54 -8.68 13.12 -18.48
N SER A 55 -9.72 13.95 -18.58
CA SER A 55 -10.27 14.38 -19.87
C SER A 55 -9.12 14.88 -20.75
N PRO A 56 -8.94 14.35 -21.98
CA PRO A 56 -8.02 14.95 -22.92
C PRO A 56 -8.46 16.40 -23.12
N ARG A 57 -7.58 17.36 -22.84
CA ARG A 57 -7.85 18.76 -23.19
C ARG A 57 -8.19 18.79 -24.68
N GLN A 58 -9.37 19.33 -25.00
CA GLN A 58 -9.69 19.76 -26.35
C GLN A 58 -8.72 20.86 -26.80
#